data_AF-A0A7Z9K6B7-F1
#
_entry.id   AF-A0A7Z9K6B7-F1
#
_cell.length_a   1.000
_cell.length_b   1.000
_cell.length_c   1.000
_cell.angle_alpha   90.00
_cell.angle_beta   90.00
_cell.angle_gamma   90.00
#
_symmetry.space_group_name_H-M   'P 1'
#
loop_
_entity.id
_entity.type
_entity.pdbx_description
1 polymer ?
#
loop_
_entity_poly.entity_id
_entity_poly.type
_entity_poly.pdbx_seq_one_letter_code
_entity_poly.pdbx_strand_id
1 'polypeptide(L)' 'MAGYSELQQAELAAEAHGYTATRHQHEVGTSYFDAVNSTTVAGHASTTAMEESTESAQFHAT' A
#
# COMPACT_ATOMS: atom_id res chain seq x y z
N MET A 1 0.49 3.88 22.55
CA MET A 1 -0.22 3.87 21.25
C MET A 1 -0.84 5.21 20.86
N ALA A 2 -1.32 6.04 21.81
CA ALA A 2 -1.95 7.34 21.49
C ALA A 2 -1.14 8.21 20.51
N GLY A 3 0.13 8.50 20.82
CA GLY A 3 0.96 9.34 19.94
C GLY A 3 1.22 8.76 18.54
N TYR A 4 1.25 7.44 18.38
CA TYR A 4 1.37 6.82 17.04
C TYR A 4 0.06 6.94 16.26
N SER A 5 -1.08 6.76 16.94
CA SER A 5 -2.39 6.95 16.33
C SER A 5 -2.62 8.40 15.90
N GLU A 6 -2.14 9.38 16.68
CA GLU A 6 -2.18 10.80 16.31
C GLU A 6 -1.39 11.06 15.03
N LEU A 7 -0.19 10.48 14.90
CA LEU A 7 0.61 10.56 13.67
C LEU A 7 -0.15 9.94 12.47
N GLN A 8 -0.68 8.72 12.63
CA GLN A 8 -1.43 8.06 11.56
C GLN A 8 -2.66 8.85 11.11
N GLN A 9 -3.37 9.50 12.03
CA GLN A 9 -4.50 10.37 11.69
C GLN A 9 -4.04 11.63 10.94
N ALA A 10 -2.89 12.19 11.30
CA ALA A 10 -2.30 13.31 10.56
C ALA A 10 -1.88 12.91 9.14
N GLU A 11 -1.31 11.70 8.95
CA GLU A 11 -0.98 11.14 7.64
C GLU A 11 -2.23 10.98 6.76
N LEU A 12 -3.30 10.39 7.31
CA LEU A 12 -4.59 10.26 6.62
C LEU A 12 -5.18 11.62 6.22
N ALA A 13 -5.15 12.61 7.12
CA ALA A 13 -5.64 13.96 6.82
C ALA A 13 -4.83 14.65 5.71
N ALA A 14 -3.53 14.34 5.60
CA ALA A 14 -2.65 14.90 4.58
C ALA A 14 -2.88 14.31 3.18
N GLU A 15 -3.62 13.21 3.04
CA GLU A 15 -3.95 12.61 1.73
C GLU A 15 -4.72 13.59 0.83
N ALA A 16 -5.57 14.44 1.41
CA ALA A 16 -6.27 15.52 0.69
C ALA A 16 -5.31 16.56 0.08
N HIS A 17 -4.05 16.58 0.53
CA HIS A 17 -2.98 17.44 0.03
C HIS A 17 -1.96 16.68 -0.83
N GLY A 18 -2.24 15.42 -1.18
CA GLY A 18 -1.39 14.59 -2.05
C GLY A 18 -0.34 13.77 -1.30
N TYR A 19 -0.41 13.65 0.03
CA TYR A 19 0.42 12.70 0.77
C TYR A 19 -0.03 11.26 0.48
N THR A 20 0.91 10.34 0.24
CA THR A 20 0.61 8.96 -0.17
C THR A 20 1.20 7.90 0.75
N ALA A 21 2.19 8.25 1.57
CA ALA A 21 2.98 7.28 2.32
C ALA A 21 2.24 6.61 3.50
N THR A 22 1.00 7.01 3.80
CA THR A 22 0.08 6.22 4.65
C THR A 22 -0.05 4.78 4.12
N ARG A 23 -0.08 4.64 2.79
CA ARG A 23 -0.04 3.36 2.06
C ARG A 23 1.42 3.02 1.73
N HIS A 24 2.14 2.65 2.76
CA HIS A 24 3.60 2.48 2.71
C HIS A 24 4.04 1.29 1.85
N GLN A 25 3.23 0.23 1.68
CA GLN A 25 3.57 -0.87 0.77
C GLN A 25 3.58 -0.38 -0.68
N HIS A 26 2.55 0.37 -1.07
CA HIS A 26 2.53 1.05 -2.37
C HIS A 26 3.70 2.04 -2.52
N GLU A 27 3.95 2.87 -1.51
CA GLU A 27 4.99 3.92 -1.54
C GLU A 27 6.39 3.36 -1.84
N VAL A 28 6.71 2.18 -1.30
CA VAL A 28 8.01 1.52 -1.52
C VAL A 28 8.03 0.61 -2.75
N GLY A 29 6.97 0.62 -3.55
CA GLY A 29 6.91 -0.05 -4.85
C GLY A 29 6.50 -1.52 -4.79
N THR A 30 5.82 -2.00 -3.74
CA THR A 30 5.37 -3.39 -3.67
C THR A 30 4.51 -3.76 -4.89
N SER A 31 3.57 -2.90 -5.31
CA SER A 31 2.77 -3.11 -6.53
C SER A 31 3.61 -3.11 -7.81
N TYR A 32 4.69 -2.32 -7.86
CA TYR A 32 5.60 -2.30 -9.00
C TYR A 32 6.33 -3.65 -9.13
N PHE A 33 6.86 -4.19 -8.03
CA PHE A 33 7.53 -5.49 -8.05
C PHE A 33 6.56 -6.66 -8.27
N ASP A 34 5.31 -6.55 -7.82
CA ASP A 34 4.26 -7.51 -8.20
C ASP A 34 3.98 -7.50 -9.70
N ALA A 35 3.97 -6.32 -10.34
CA ALA A 35 3.82 -6.20 -11.78
C ALA A 35 5.03 -6.79 -12.54
N VAL A 36 6.26 -6.57 -12.03
CA VAL A 36 7.48 -7.18 -12.58
C VAL A 36 7.42 -8.71 -12.47
N ASN A 37 7.06 -9.24 -11.30
CA ASN A 37 6.92 -10.68 -11.08
C ASN A 37 5.87 -11.27 -12.05
N SER A 38 4.66 -10.69 -12.06
CA SER A 38 3.58 -11.12 -12.93
C SER A 38 3.97 -11.09 -14.40
N THR A 39 4.69 -10.06 -14.86
CA THR A 39 5.19 -9.98 -16.24
C THR A 39 6.21 -11.08 -16.54
N THR A 40 7.13 -11.36 -15.61
CA THR A 40 8.19 -12.37 -15.77
C THR A 40 7.62 -13.77 -15.95
N VAL A 41 6.50 -14.09 -15.30
CA VAL A 41 5.86 -15.41 -15.36
C VAL A 41 4.59 -15.44 -16.23
N ALA A 42 4.47 -14.50 -17.17
CA ALA A 42 3.33 -14.40 -18.10
C ALA A 42 1.95 -14.41 -17.41
N GLY A 43 1.85 -13.78 -16.24
CA GLY A 43 0.61 -13.65 -15.46
C GLY A 43 0.31 -14.82 -14.53
N HIS A 44 1.17 -15.84 -14.46
CA HIS A 44 0.98 -17.02 -13.60
C HIS A 44 1.61 -16.90 -12.21
N ALA A 45 1.77 -15.68 -11.69
CA ALA A 45 2.33 -15.46 -10.36
C ALA A 45 1.31 -15.88 -9.30
N SER A 46 1.74 -16.69 -8.32
CA SER A 46 0.91 -17.13 -7.19
C SER A 46 1.39 -16.58 -5.84
N THR A 47 2.37 -15.67 -5.86
CA THR A 47 3.04 -15.14 -4.67
C THR A 47 3.24 -13.63 -4.78
N THR A 48 2.28 -12.93 -5.40
CA THR A 48 2.22 -11.45 -5.36
C THR A 48 1.90 -10.99 -3.94
N ALA A 49 2.43 -9.84 -3.55
CA ALA A 49 2.38 -9.37 -2.17
C ALA A 49 1.17 -8.49 -1.86
N MET A 50 0.69 -7.69 -2.83
CA MET A 50 -0.30 -6.65 -2.55
C MET A 50 -1.71 -7.19 -2.32
N GLU A 51 -2.15 -8.19 -3.09
CA GLU A 51 -3.55 -8.65 -3.13
C GLU A 51 -4.09 -9.00 -1.75
N GLU A 52 -3.35 -9.81 -0.99
CA GLU A 52 -3.74 -10.27 0.35
C GLU A 52 -3.12 -9.45 1.49
N SER A 53 -2.53 -8.28 1.21
CA SER A 53 -1.92 -7.43 2.22
C SER A 53 -2.95 -6.76 3.13
N THR A 54 -2.56 -6.42 4.37
CA THR A 54 -3.39 -5.62 5.27
C THR A 54 -3.62 -4.21 4.73
N GLU A 55 -2.71 -3.68 3.91
CA GLU A 55 -2.90 -2.39 3.24
C GLU A 55 -4.12 -2.44 2.31
N SER A 56 -4.21 -3.47 1.46
CA SER A 56 -5.38 -3.71 0.60
C SER A 56 -6.68 -3.93 1.40
N ALA A 57 -6.58 -4.59 2.55
CA ALA A 57 -7.75 -4.93 3.38
C ALA A 57 -8.24 -3.80 4.30
N GLN A 58 -7.40 -2.82 4.63
CA GLN A 58 -7.70 -1.82 5.68
C GLN A 58 -7.61 -0.36 5.20
N PHE A 59 -6.93 -0.08 4.08
CA PHE A 59 -6.71 1.28 3.57
C PHE A 59 -7.41 1.48 2.21
N HIS A 60 -8.73 1.60 2.25
CA HIS A 60 -9.54 1.85 1.05
C HIS A 60 -9.55 3.32 0.65
N ALA A 61 -9.82 3.62 -0.63
CA ALA A 61 -10.10 4.99 -1.05
C ALA A 61 -11.42 5.45 -0.41
N THR A 62 -11.39 6.62 0.21
CA THR A 62 -12.57 7.33 0.72
C THR A 62 -13.33 8.06 -0.37
#